data_AF-A0A1Q4WWQ1-F1
#
_entry.id   AF-A0A1Q4WWQ1-F1
#
_cell.length_a   1.000
_cell.length_b   1.000
_cell.length_c   1.000
_cell.angle_alpha   90.00
_cell.angle_beta   90.00
_cell.angle_gamma   90.00
#
_symmetry.space_group_name_H-M   'P 1'
#
loop_
_entity.id
_entity.type
_entity.pdbx_description
1 polymer ?
#
loop_
_entity_poly.entity_id
_entity_poly.type
_entity_poly.pdbx_seq_one_letter_code
_entity_poly.pdbx_strand_id
1 'polypeptide(L)'
;MTGKEISPADHPDKEMRELLKELTKSGWALRKEGHWGRLYCDCGCSVLQVAGTPRNAGREARRIRRQTRRCPLPEDDPRRGPRDIS
;
A
#
# COMPACT_ATOMS: atom_id res chain seq x y z
N MET A 1 -20.16 -5.07 0.65
CA MET A 1 -19.29 -4.99 -0.55
C MET A 1 -17.85 -5.18 -0.10
N THR A 2 -17.40 -6.42 0.06
CA THR A 2 -16.03 -6.73 0.53
C THR A 2 -15.10 -6.67 -0.68
N GLY A 3 -14.23 -5.66 -0.73
CA GLY A 3 -13.18 -5.59 -1.75
C GLY A 3 -12.39 -6.89 -1.75
N LYS A 4 -12.36 -7.59 -2.89
CA LYS A 4 -11.63 -8.86 -3.02
C LYS A 4 -10.19 -8.67 -2.51
N GLU A 5 -9.73 -9.57 -1.66
CA GLU A 5 -8.31 -9.64 -1.31
C GLU A 5 -7.55 -10.02 -2.58
N ILE A 6 -6.61 -9.15 -2.99
CA ILE A 6 -5.73 -9.42 -4.12
C ILE A 6 -4.42 -9.96 -3.58
N SER A 7 -3.87 -10.97 -4.24
CA SER A 7 -2.61 -11.53 -3.81
C SER A 7 -1.46 -10.66 -4.31
N PRO A 8 -0.41 -10.43 -3.50
CA PRO A 8 0.83 -9.81 -3.96
C PRO A 8 1.40 -10.44 -5.24
N ALA A 9 1.16 -11.74 -5.45
CA ALA A 9 1.60 -12.49 -6.63
C ALA A 9 0.91 -12.07 -7.93
N ASP A 10 -0.29 -11.48 -7.86
CA ASP A 10 -1.08 -11.08 -9.03
C ASP A 10 -0.53 -9.82 -9.73
N HIS A 11 0.43 -9.13 -9.10
CA HIS A 11 1.07 -7.97 -9.70
C HIS A 11 1.98 -8.42 -10.86
N PRO A 12 2.02 -7.77 -12.03
CA PRO A 12 2.88 -8.21 -13.14
C PRO A 12 4.39 -8.11 -12.82
N ASP A 13 4.82 -7.04 -12.15
CA ASP A 13 6.24 -6.81 -11.81
C ASP A 13 6.76 -7.58 -10.60
N LYS A 14 7.93 -8.21 -10.76
CA LYS A 14 8.62 -8.95 -9.69
C LYS A 14 8.98 -8.10 -8.48
N GLU A 15 9.54 -6.90 -8.67
CA GLU A 15 9.94 -6.02 -7.55
C GLU A 15 8.73 -5.61 -6.70
N MET A 16 7.60 -5.33 -7.35
CA MET A 16 6.36 -5.02 -6.66
C MET A 16 5.81 -6.23 -5.92
N ARG A 17 5.83 -7.43 -6.51
CA ARG A 17 5.44 -8.67 -5.82
C ARG A 17 6.23 -8.88 -4.53
N GLU A 18 7.56 -8.72 -4.58
CA GLU A 18 8.43 -8.90 -3.42
C GLU A 18 8.12 -7.87 -2.33
N LEU A 19 8.02 -6.59 -2.70
CA LEU A 19 7.66 -5.52 -1.77
C LEU A 19 6.29 -5.76 -1.13
N LEU A 20 5.28 -6.10 -1.93
CA LEU A 20 3.92 -6.35 -1.43
C LEU A 20 3.89 -7.54 -0.46
N LYS A 21 4.64 -8.62 -0.76
CA LYS A 21 4.78 -9.77 0.15
C LYS A 21 5.42 -9.35 1.49
N GLU A 22 6.49 -8.56 1.45
CA GLU A 22 7.13 -8.03 2.66
C GLU A 22 6.14 -7.20 3.49
N LEU A 23 5.43 -6.27 2.85
CA LEU A 23 4.48 -5.39 3.52
C LEU A 23 3.30 -6.16 4.14
N THR A 24 2.73 -7.13 3.42
CA THR A 24 1.67 -7.97 3.96
C THR A 24 2.13 -8.78 5.17
N LYS A 25 3.40 -9.24 5.18
CA LYS A 25 4.00 -9.92 6.34
C LYS A 25 4.24 -8.96 7.51
N SER A 26 4.52 -7.69 7.23
CA SER A 26 4.67 -6.65 8.24
C SER A 26 3.33 -6.10 8.76
N GLY A 27 2.18 -6.67 8.34
CA GLY A 27 0.85 -6.27 8.82
C GLY A 27 0.11 -5.29 7.92
N TRP A 28 0.65 -4.91 6.75
CA TRP A 28 -0.11 -4.07 5.82
C TRP A 28 -1.21 -4.88 5.13
N ALA A 29 -2.43 -4.34 5.09
CA ALA A 29 -3.54 -5.00 4.42
C ALA A 29 -3.61 -4.57 2.94
N LEU A 30 -3.53 -5.54 2.03
CA LEU A 30 -3.66 -5.31 0.59
C LEU A 30 -5.09 -5.64 0.13
N ARG A 31 -5.76 -4.68 -0.50
CA ARG A 31 -7.15 -4.83 -0.98
C ARG A 31 -7.24 -4.49 -2.46
N LYS A 32 -8.09 -5.20 -3.20
CA LYS A 32 -8.39 -4.87 -4.60
C LYS A 32 -9.35 -3.68 -4.66
N GLU A 33 -8.81 -2.52 -5.04
CA GLU A 33 -9.54 -1.27 -5.16
C GLU A 33 -9.01 -0.44 -6.33
N GLY A 34 -9.90 0.30 -6.99
CA GLY A 34 -9.57 1.07 -8.19
C GLY A 34 -9.04 0.19 -9.32
N HIS A 35 -8.04 0.68 -10.05
CA HIS A 35 -7.46 -0.02 -11.20
C HIS A 35 -6.71 -1.33 -10.84
N TRP A 36 -6.18 -1.44 -9.63
CA TRP A 36 -5.49 -2.67 -9.20
C TRP A 36 -5.66 -2.93 -7.71
N GLY A 37 -5.12 -2.06 -6.84
CA GLY A 37 -5.20 -2.27 -5.41
C GLY A 37 -4.79 -1.08 -4.56
N ARG A 38 -5.06 -1.19 -3.26
CA ARG A 38 -4.62 -0.26 -2.21
C ARG A 38 -4.05 -1.04 -1.04
N LEU A 39 -2.98 -0.49 -0.48
CA LEU A 39 -2.34 -0.91 0.77
C LEU A 39 -2.84 -0.04 1.91
N TYR A 40 -3.24 -0.68 2.98
CA TYR A 40 -3.73 -0.05 4.20
C TYR A 40 -2.76 -0.33 5.34
N CYS A 41 -2.36 0.72 6.07
CA CYS A 41 -1.65 0.51 7.33
C CYS A 41 -2.59 -0.07 8.37
N ASP A 42 -2.17 -1.11 9.08
CA ASP A 42 -2.85 -1.62 10.27
C ASP A 42 -3.05 -0.54 11.35
N CYS A 43 -2.05 0.34 11.48
CA CYS A 43 -2.07 1.49 12.37
C CYS A 43 -3.03 2.62 11.95
N GLY A 44 -3.64 2.54 10.77
CA GLY A 44 -4.53 3.55 10.21
C GLY A 44 -3.86 4.88 9.80
N CYS A 45 -2.53 5.00 9.84
CA CYS A 45 -1.86 6.27 9.57
C CYS A 45 -1.70 6.59 8.08
N SER A 46 -1.78 5.60 7.19
CA SER A 46 -1.50 5.80 5.76
C SER A 46 -2.21 4.77 4.90
N VAL A 47 -2.66 5.22 3.72
CA VAL A 47 -3.21 4.38 2.67
C VAL A 47 -2.45 4.69 1.38
N LEU A 48 -1.91 3.66 0.73
CA LEU A 48 -1.09 3.80 -0.47
C LEU A 48 -1.78 3.10 -1.64
N GLN A 49 -1.96 3.82 -2.74
CA GLN A 49 -2.44 3.21 -3.98
C GLN A 49 -1.33 2.38 -4.63
N VAL A 50 -1.70 1.22 -5.17
CA VAL A 50 -0.82 0.35 -5.93
C VAL A 50 -1.29 0.34 -7.37
N ALA A 51 -0.46 0.85 -8.29
CA ALA A 51 -0.74 0.82 -9.72
C ALA A 51 -0.46 -0.58 -10.30
N GLY A 52 -1.38 -1.12 -11.10
CA GLY A 52 -1.20 -2.44 -11.72
C GLY A 52 -0.25 -2.44 -12.92
N THR A 53 -0.16 -1.32 -13.63
CA THR A 53 0.73 -1.12 -14.79
C THR A 53 1.49 0.21 -14.68
N PRO A 54 2.39 0.34 -13.69
CA PRO A 54 3.18 1.56 -13.54
C PRO A 54 4.14 1.72 -14.73
N ARG A 55 4.28 2.96 -15.24
CA ARG A 55 5.27 3.29 -16.29
C ARG A 55 6.72 2.94 -15.87
N ASN A 56 6.99 2.92 -14.58
CA ASN A 56 8.25 2.45 -14.00
C ASN A 56 7.98 1.77 -12.65
N ALA A 57 7.91 0.44 -12.66
CA ALA A 57 7.61 -0.36 -11.47
C ALA A 57 8.63 -0.19 -10.35
N GLY A 58 9.92 -0.11 -10.66
CA GLY A 58 10.94 0.03 -9.63
C GLY A 58 10.91 1.40 -8.93
N ARG A 59 10.56 2.47 -9.65
CA ARG A 59 10.32 3.78 -9.03
C ARG A 59 9.11 3.73 -8.09
N GLU A 60 8.03 3.06 -8.51
CA GLU A 60 6.82 2.90 -7.70
C GLU A 60 7.10 2.07 -6.45
N ALA A 61 7.80 0.95 -6.58
CA ALA A 61 8.23 0.11 -5.47
C ALA A 61 9.07 0.90 -4.46
N ARG A 62 10.07 1.65 -4.92
CA ARG A 62 10.87 2.52 -4.03
C ARG A 62 10.03 3.59 -3.36
N ARG A 63 9.07 4.18 -4.06
CA ARG A 63 8.16 5.18 -3.51
C ARG A 63 7.30 4.58 -2.38
N ILE A 64 6.68 3.43 -2.62
CA ILE A 64 5.85 2.74 -1.62
C ILE A 64 6.73 2.35 -0.43
N ARG A 65 7.87 1.71 -0.66
CA ARG A 65 8.82 1.31 0.40
C ARG A 65 9.27 2.49 1.28
N ARG A 66 9.49 3.66 0.69
CA ARG A 66 9.86 4.87 1.45
C ARG A 66 8.70 5.40 2.28
N GLN A 67 7.47 5.32 1.80
CA GLN A 67 6.30 5.75 2.56
C GLN A 67 5.99 4.79 3.69
N THR A 68 6.01 3.47 3.45
CA THR A 68 5.75 2.47 4.48
C THR A 68 6.81 2.48 5.58
N ARG A 69 8.08 2.80 5.27
CA ARG A 69 9.13 2.99 6.28
C ARG A 69 8.94 4.19 7.21
N ARG A 70 8.09 5.16 6.84
CA ARG A 70 7.77 6.31 7.70
C ARG A 70 6.63 5.99 8.67
N CYS A 71 5.96 4.86 8.50
CA CYS A 71 4.98 4.38 9.44
C CYS A 71 5.68 3.82 10.70
N PRO A 72 5.15 4.09 11.91
CA PRO A 72 3.96 4.90 12.21
C PRO A 72 4.23 6.41 12.09
N LEU A 73 3.31 7.14 11.46
CA LEU A 73 3.34 8.60 11.46
C LEU A 73 2.77 9.16 12.78
N PRO A 74 3.33 10.26 13.32
CA PRO A 74 2.74 11.02 14.43
C PRO A 74 1.27 11.40 14.18
N GLU A 75 0.48 11.55 15.24
CA GLU A 75 -0.94 11.91 15.10
C GLU A 75 -1.16 13.24 14.38
N ASP A 76 -0.27 14.21 14.59
CA ASP A 76 -0.30 15.54 13.96
C ASP A 76 0.44 15.61 12.59
N ASP A 77 0.92 14.49 12.04
CA ASP A 77 1.61 14.54 10.74
C ASP A 77 0.60 14.80 9.60
N PRO A 78 0.78 15.85 8.78
CA PRO A 78 -0.17 16.20 7.71
C PRO A 78 -0.22 15.15 6.58
N ARG A 79 0.69 14.18 6.56
CA ARG A 79 0.68 13.05 5.61
C ARG A 79 -0.22 11.92 6.08
N ARG A 80 -0.68 11.96 7.34
CA ARG A 80 -1.63 11.00 7.85
C ARG A 80 -2.90 11.12 7.00
N GLY A 81 -3.39 9.99 6.48
CA GLY A 81 -4.67 9.99 5.80
C GLY A 81 -5.76 10.51 6.74
N PRO A 82 -6.83 11.14 6.25
CA PRO A 82 -7.94 11.50 7.12
C PRO A 82 -8.37 10.23 7.86
N ARG A 83 -8.23 10.22 9.18
CA ARG A 83 -9.14 9.42 10.00
C ARG A 83 -10.49 10.01 9.63
N ASP A 84 -11.36 9.29 8.94
CA ASP A 84 -12.76 9.72 8.83
C ASP A 84 -13.28 9.79 10.27
N ILE A 85 -13.25 11.00 10.84
CA ILE A 85 -13.88 11.32 12.11
C ILE A 85 -15.29 11.72 11.69
N SER A 86 -16.22 10.77 11.70
CA SER A 86 -17.66 11.04 11.66
C SER A 86 -18.34 10.24 12.76
#